data_AF-A0A7X8NRM3-F1
#
_entry.id   AF-A0A7X8NRM3-F1
#
_cell.length_a   1.000
_cell.length_b   1.000
_cell.length_c   1.000
_cell.angle_alpha   90.00
_cell.angle_beta   90.00
_cell.angle_gamma   90.00
#
_symmetry.space_group_name_H-M   'P 1'
#
loop_
_entity.id
_entity.type
_entity.pdbx_description
1 polymer ?
#
loop_
_entity_poly.entity_id
_entity_poly.type
_entity_poly.pdbx_seq_one_letter_code
_entity_poly.pdbx_strand_id
1 'polypeptide(L)'
;MPDLSPEARRREALRWRSGLAEAREKLGPGSKAWEVIKRVWTGVFNDGSIHAGNLAYMIVIALFPFFITGAALFSFIGEASQRAAAIDTVLIALPPVVATTIEPVARSVIEARTGWLLWIGGIFGLWTVGSLVETIRDILRRAYGTRWEHAFWRYRLASTGITLASVVLILLAIFAQVVIGAAQEVIEAWLPQFADLLGSLALSRFIPAAVLYGALWLLFISLTPGAYRGRGYPKWPGALFVTVWWIVVTTLLPTALRTFFSYDLTYGSLAGVMIALFFFWLVGLGMVVGAELNAALAETPEERDMLGQADNRARASRTSAGNETRSENTDA
;
A
#
# COMPACT_ATOMS: atom_id res chain seq x y z
N MET A 1 18.28 -15.51 -8.54
CA MET A 1 16.97 -16.05 -9.01
C MET A 1 16.56 -15.29 -10.27
N PRO A 2 15.77 -15.87 -11.19
CA PRO A 2 15.30 -15.16 -12.37
C PRO A 2 14.42 -13.97 -11.97
N ASP A 3 14.58 -12.84 -12.67
CA ASP A 3 13.73 -11.65 -12.52
C ASP A 3 12.38 -11.94 -13.17
N LEU A 4 11.32 -12.03 -12.35
CA LEU A 4 9.96 -12.34 -12.79
C LEU A 4 9.08 -11.10 -12.88
N SER A 5 9.66 -9.90 -12.83
CA SER A 5 8.92 -8.64 -12.95
C SER A 5 8.23 -8.51 -14.31
N PRO A 6 7.12 -7.76 -14.40
CA PRO A 6 6.44 -7.45 -15.66
C PRO A 6 7.38 -6.94 -16.75
N GLU A 7 8.30 -6.06 -16.40
CA GLU A 7 9.24 -5.49 -17.35
C GLU A 7 10.27 -6.51 -17.85
N ALA A 8 10.74 -7.42 -16.99
CA ALA A 8 11.61 -8.52 -17.39
C ALA A 8 10.90 -9.46 -18.37
N ARG A 9 9.65 -9.85 -18.05
CA ARG A 9 8.81 -10.69 -18.93
C ARG A 9 8.51 -10.01 -20.26
N ARG A 10 8.22 -8.71 -20.24
CA ARG A 10 8.02 -7.92 -21.47
C ARG A 10 9.27 -7.90 -22.34
N ARG A 11 10.46 -7.72 -21.77
CA ARG A 11 11.73 -7.74 -22.51
C ARG A 11 12.03 -9.12 -23.08
N GLU A 12 11.73 -10.18 -22.34
CA GLU A 12 11.83 -11.55 -22.83
C GLU A 12 10.90 -11.78 -24.03
N ALA A 13 9.65 -11.34 -23.94
CA ALA A 13 8.69 -11.41 -25.04
C ALA A 13 9.14 -10.60 -26.28
N LEU A 14 9.74 -9.42 -26.08
CA LEU A 14 10.32 -8.63 -27.17
C LEU A 14 11.55 -9.28 -27.81
N ARG A 15 12.37 -10.00 -27.02
CA ARG A 15 13.52 -10.79 -27.51
C ARG A 15 13.09 -12.05 -28.24
N TRP A 16 11.86 -12.52 -28.02
CA TRP A 16 11.26 -13.67 -28.67
C TRP A 16 10.90 -13.38 -30.15
N ARG A 17 11.93 -13.10 -30.97
CA ARG A 17 11.86 -13.20 -32.44
C ARG A 17 12.42 -14.58 -32.85
N SER A 18 11.49 -15.42 -33.33
CA SER A 18 11.69 -16.47 -34.36
C SER A 18 12.68 -17.64 -34.15
N GLY A 19 13.02 -18.10 -32.94
CA GLY A 19 14.12 -19.09 -32.85
C GLY A 19 14.11 -20.25 -31.84
N LEU A 20 13.31 -20.27 -30.76
CA LEU A 20 13.47 -21.34 -29.76
C LEU A 20 12.12 -21.80 -29.21
N ALA A 21 11.50 -22.71 -29.94
CA ALA A 21 10.29 -23.39 -29.50
C ALA A 21 10.66 -24.50 -28.51
N GLU A 22 10.56 -24.26 -27.19
CA GLU A 22 10.44 -25.39 -26.25
C GLU A 22 9.98 -25.09 -24.81
N ALA A 23 9.88 -23.84 -24.36
CA ALA A 23 9.72 -23.61 -22.92
C ALA A 23 8.35 -23.05 -22.48
N ARG A 24 7.23 -23.72 -22.82
CA ARG A 24 6.03 -23.82 -21.94
C ARG A 24 4.84 -24.54 -22.60
N GLU A 25 4.85 -25.86 -22.57
CA GLU A 25 3.73 -26.67 -23.09
C GLU A 25 2.67 -27.05 -22.04
N LYS A 26 2.72 -26.52 -20.80
CA LYS A 26 1.80 -26.96 -19.74
C LYS A 26 1.34 -25.82 -18.85
N LEU A 27 0.22 -25.19 -19.19
CA LEU A 27 -0.50 -24.33 -18.23
C LEU A 27 -2.00 -24.64 -18.27
N GLY A 28 -2.45 -25.51 -17.37
CA GLY A 28 -3.87 -25.67 -17.02
C GLY A 28 -4.35 -24.55 -16.08
N PRO A 29 -5.66 -24.38 -15.83
CA PRO A 29 -6.19 -23.27 -15.03
C PRO A 29 -5.60 -23.13 -13.61
N GLY A 30 -5.14 -24.23 -12.99
CA GLY A 30 -4.44 -24.20 -11.69
C GLY A 30 -3.01 -23.64 -11.73
N SER A 31 -2.38 -23.55 -12.91
CA SER A 31 -1.00 -23.07 -13.02
C SER A 31 -0.89 -21.54 -13.00
N LYS A 32 -1.95 -20.80 -13.35
CA LYS A 32 -1.94 -19.32 -13.34
C LYS A 32 -1.87 -18.76 -11.91
N ALA A 33 -2.70 -19.29 -11.00
CA ALA A 33 -2.66 -18.89 -9.60
C ALA A 33 -1.32 -19.26 -8.94
N TRP A 34 -0.82 -20.47 -9.20
CA TRP A 34 0.50 -20.90 -8.74
C TRP A 34 1.63 -20.01 -9.27
N GLU A 35 1.55 -19.61 -10.55
CA GLU A 35 2.53 -18.71 -11.15
C GLU A 35 2.49 -17.31 -10.54
N VAL A 36 1.30 -16.75 -10.28
CA VAL A 36 1.17 -15.46 -9.56
C VAL A 36 1.77 -15.57 -8.16
N ILE A 37 1.45 -16.63 -7.40
CA ILE A 37 2.03 -16.87 -6.08
C ILE A 37 3.56 -16.97 -6.16
N LYS A 38 4.08 -17.73 -7.12
CA LYS A 38 5.52 -17.87 -7.34
C LYS A 38 6.18 -16.51 -7.64
N ARG A 39 5.58 -15.71 -8.53
CA ARG A 39 6.04 -14.35 -8.88
C ARG A 39 6.11 -13.47 -7.63
N VAL A 40 5.03 -13.40 -6.85
CA VAL A 40 4.96 -12.64 -5.60
C VAL A 40 6.00 -13.11 -4.59
N TRP A 41 6.09 -14.42 -4.36
CA TRP A 41 7.02 -14.99 -3.38
C TRP A 41 8.48 -14.70 -3.74
N THR A 42 8.82 -14.74 -5.03
CA THR A 42 10.19 -14.48 -5.51
C THR A 42 10.55 -13.00 -5.33
N GLY A 43 9.64 -12.08 -5.63
CA GLY A 43 9.84 -10.64 -5.40
C GLY A 43 9.99 -10.29 -3.93
N VAL A 44 9.09 -10.81 -3.08
CA VAL A 44 9.09 -10.56 -1.64
C VAL A 44 10.35 -11.12 -0.96
N PHE A 45 10.83 -12.30 -1.38
CA PHE A 45 12.00 -12.93 -0.76
C PHE A 45 13.32 -12.22 -1.12
N ASN A 46 13.44 -11.68 -2.34
CA ASN A 46 14.65 -10.99 -2.76
C ASN A 46 14.82 -9.64 -2.04
N ASP A 47 13.77 -8.81 -2.04
CA ASP A 47 13.93 -7.40 -1.67
C ASP A 47 12.92 -6.92 -0.60
N GLY A 48 11.94 -7.76 -0.22
CA GLY A 48 10.79 -7.30 0.54
C GLY A 48 11.07 -6.90 1.99
N SER A 49 11.92 -7.64 2.69
CA SER A 49 12.27 -7.34 4.09
C SER A 49 13.06 -6.04 4.24
N ILE A 50 14.00 -5.77 3.32
CA ILE A 50 14.83 -4.56 3.28
C ILE A 50 13.95 -3.34 3.01
N HIS A 51 13.06 -3.43 2.02
CA HIS A 51 12.16 -2.32 1.68
C HIS A 51 11.09 -2.07 2.74
N ALA A 52 10.57 -3.13 3.35
CA ALA A 52 9.68 -3.01 4.50
C ALA A 52 10.37 -2.30 5.68
N GLY A 53 11.64 -2.63 5.95
CA GLY A 53 12.46 -1.95 6.96
C GLY A 53 12.69 -0.47 6.66
N ASN A 54 13.07 -0.14 5.42
CA ASN A 54 13.22 1.26 5.01
C ASN A 54 11.90 2.04 5.13
N LEU A 55 10.77 1.43 4.73
CA LEU A 55 9.46 2.06 4.89
C LEU A 55 9.14 2.29 6.37
N ALA A 56 9.38 1.31 7.24
CA ALA A 56 9.12 1.43 8.68
C ALA A 56 9.93 2.57 9.31
N TYR A 57 11.22 2.64 9.00
CA TYR A 57 12.10 3.73 9.42
C TYR A 57 11.60 5.09 8.94
N MET A 58 11.23 5.19 7.66
CA MET A 58 10.68 6.42 7.09
C MET A 58 9.35 6.83 7.72
N ILE A 59 8.46 5.87 8.04
CA ILE A 59 7.20 6.16 8.75
C ILE A 59 7.49 6.75 10.12
N VAL A 60 8.41 6.16 10.90
CA VAL A 60 8.75 6.67 12.24
C VAL A 60 9.30 8.10 12.17
N ILE A 61 10.19 8.39 11.22
CA ILE A 61 10.68 9.76 11.02
C ILE A 61 9.55 10.68 10.53
N ALA A 62 8.61 10.18 9.71
CA ALA A 62 7.48 10.96 9.19
C ALA A 62 6.41 11.28 10.23
N LEU A 63 6.32 10.53 11.33
CA LEU A 63 5.34 10.79 12.40
C LEU A 63 5.54 12.17 13.04
N PHE A 64 6.78 12.52 13.39
CA PHE A 64 7.09 13.80 14.01
C PHE A 64 6.62 14.99 13.15
N PRO A 65 7.03 15.07 11.88
CA PRO A 65 6.64 16.17 11.03
C PRO A 65 5.16 16.13 10.63
N PHE A 66 4.56 14.94 10.52
CA PHE A 66 3.11 14.79 10.37
C PHE A 66 2.34 15.43 11.55
N PHE A 67 2.75 15.17 12.79
CA PHE A 67 2.14 15.80 13.96
C PHE A 67 2.38 17.31 14.00
N ILE A 68 3.56 17.80 13.59
CA ILE A 68 3.83 19.24 13.50
C ILE A 68 2.89 19.91 12.48
N THR A 69 2.76 19.33 11.29
CA THR A 69 1.87 19.87 10.26
C THR A 69 0.42 19.81 10.69
N GLY A 70 0.00 18.71 11.33
CA GLY A 70 -1.32 18.61 11.97
C GLY A 70 -1.52 19.69 13.02
N ALA A 71 -0.58 19.88 13.94
CA ALA A 71 -0.62 20.92 14.97
C ALA A 71 -0.80 22.32 14.38
N ALA A 72 0.04 22.67 13.40
CA ALA A 72 0.06 23.97 12.74
C ALA A 72 -1.27 24.24 12.04
N LEU A 73 -1.81 23.22 11.38
CA LEU A 73 -3.11 23.28 10.75
C LEU A 73 -4.23 23.54 11.77
N PHE A 74 -4.27 22.77 12.86
CA PHE A 74 -5.32 22.93 13.85
C PHE A 74 -5.23 24.27 14.59
N SER A 75 -4.01 24.80 14.77
CA SER A 75 -3.81 26.16 15.28
C SER A 75 -4.40 27.25 14.36
N PHE A 76 -4.59 26.95 13.07
CA PHE A 76 -5.20 27.87 12.10
C PHE A 76 -6.72 27.78 12.04
N ILE A 77 -7.32 26.65 12.43
CA ILE A 77 -8.73 26.32 12.16
C ILE A 77 -9.57 26.09 13.43
N GLY A 78 -9.01 25.64 14.56
CA GLY A 78 -9.80 25.06 15.65
C GLY A 78 -9.45 25.47 17.08
N GLU A 79 -10.45 25.34 17.95
CA GLU A 79 -10.31 25.44 19.41
C GLU A 79 -9.46 24.29 19.98
N ALA A 80 -8.95 24.44 21.22
CA ALA A 80 -8.08 23.46 21.86
C ALA A 80 -8.68 22.04 21.95
N SER A 81 -10.01 21.92 22.05
CA SER A 81 -10.75 20.65 22.07
C SER A 81 -10.63 19.85 20.77
N GLN A 82 -10.59 20.53 19.62
CA GLN A 82 -10.49 19.90 18.29
C GLN A 82 -9.08 19.37 18.00
N ARG A 83 -8.04 19.94 18.64
CA ARG A 83 -6.66 19.45 18.55
C ARG A 83 -6.48 18.07 19.17
N ALA A 84 -7.11 17.81 20.32
CA ALA A 84 -7.01 16.53 21.01
C ALA A 84 -7.70 15.39 20.24
N ALA A 85 -8.91 15.64 19.72
CA ALA A 85 -9.70 14.64 18.99
C ALA A 85 -9.01 14.12 17.71
N ALA A 86 -8.20 14.96 17.06
CA ALA A 86 -7.44 14.57 15.88
C ALA A 86 -6.29 13.60 16.18
N ILE A 87 -5.60 13.82 17.31
CA ILE A 87 -4.58 12.87 17.81
C ILE A 87 -5.24 11.52 18.05
N ASP A 88 -6.37 11.54 18.77
CA ASP A 88 -7.08 10.32 19.15
C ASP A 88 -7.54 9.56 17.90
N THR A 89 -8.00 10.24 16.85
CA THR A 89 -8.36 9.63 15.57
C THR A 89 -7.21 8.86 14.91
N VAL A 90 -5.99 9.43 14.93
CA VAL A 90 -4.80 8.78 14.39
C VAL A 90 -4.35 7.61 15.27
N LEU A 91 -4.41 7.79 16.59
CA LEU A 91 -4.02 6.78 17.57
C LEU A 91 -4.94 5.55 17.55
N ILE A 92 -6.24 5.73 17.26
CA ILE A 92 -7.20 4.63 17.12
C ILE A 92 -6.83 3.67 15.97
N ALA A 93 -6.16 4.16 14.93
CA ALA A 93 -5.71 3.32 13.82
C ALA A 93 -4.48 2.44 14.15
N LEU A 94 -3.84 2.69 15.30
CA LEU A 94 -2.63 2.01 15.74
C LEU A 94 -2.95 0.95 16.80
N PRO A 95 -2.15 -0.14 16.91
CA PRO A 95 -2.22 -1.04 18.05
C PRO A 95 -2.04 -0.27 19.38
N PRO A 96 -2.74 -0.65 20.47
CA PRO A 96 -2.71 0.11 21.73
C PRO A 96 -1.29 0.41 22.25
N VAL A 97 -0.39 -0.57 22.18
CA VAL A 97 1.01 -0.43 22.64
C VAL A 97 1.82 0.57 21.79
N VAL A 98 1.52 0.62 20.48
CA VAL A 98 2.14 1.58 19.56
C VAL A 98 1.58 2.98 19.84
N ALA A 99 0.27 3.09 20.06
CA ALA A 99 -0.40 4.33 20.41
C ALA A 99 0.15 4.93 21.72
N THR A 100 0.28 4.14 22.79
CA THR A 100 0.82 4.61 24.09
C THR A 100 2.26 5.10 24.00
N THR A 101 3.02 4.62 23.01
CA THR A 101 4.40 5.07 22.76
C THR A 101 4.43 6.40 22.01
N ILE A 102 3.55 6.56 21.03
CA ILE A 102 3.53 7.72 20.12
C ILE A 102 2.77 8.90 20.74
N GLU A 103 1.75 8.63 21.54
CA GLU A 103 0.85 9.65 22.11
C GLU A 103 1.58 10.77 22.88
N PRO A 104 2.50 10.49 23.83
CA PRO A 104 3.16 11.55 24.59
C PRO A 104 3.96 12.48 23.67
N VAL A 105 4.58 11.91 22.64
CA VAL A 105 5.33 12.65 21.63
C VAL A 105 4.39 13.51 20.80
N ALA A 106 3.28 12.95 20.31
CA ALA A 106 2.28 13.67 19.52
C ALA A 106 1.69 14.87 20.29
N ARG A 107 1.31 14.67 21.56
CA ARG A 107 0.77 15.74 22.42
C ARG A 107 1.81 16.82 22.70
N SER A 108 3.05 16.44 23.06
CA SER A 108 4.13 17.40 23.32
C SER A 108 4.47 18.26 22.10
N VAL A 109 4.42 17.69 20.89
CA VAL A 109 4.70 18.40 19.64
C VAL A 109 3.64 19.46 19.33
N ILE A 110 2.37 19.19 19.65
CA ILE A 110 1.26 20.13 19.44
C ILE A 110 1.29 21.27 20.45
N GLU A 111 1.66 20.99 21.70
CA GLU A 111 1.70 21.98 22.78
C GLU A 111 2.95 22.89 22.68
N ALA A 112 4.09 22.35 22.27
CA ALA A 112 5.38 23.04 22.39
C ALA A 112 5.76 23.97 21.22
N ARG A 113 4.97 24.06 20.15
CA ARG A 113 5.40 24.79 18.93
C ARG A 113 4.57 26.04 18.66
N THR A 114 5.15 27.19 19.00
CA THR A 114 4.75 28.52 18.51
C THR A 114 5.94 29.20 17.79
N GLY A 115 5.67 30.08 16.81
CA GLY A 115 6.71 30.88 16.14
C GLY A 115 7.51 30.20 15.01
N TRP A 116 8.76 30.64 14.78
CA TRP A 116 9.61 30.25 13.64
C TRP A 116 9.94 28.74 13.56
N LEU A 117 9.92 28.04 14.70
CA LEU A 117 10.18 26.59 14.77
C LEU A 117 9.07 25.77 14.09
N LEU A 118 7.84 26.29 14.00
CA LEU A 118 6.76 25.66 13.22
C LEU A 118 7.10 25.63 11.74
N TRP A 119 7.69 26.71 11.19
CA TRP A 119 8.05 26.80 9.79
C TRP A 119 9.17 25.81 9.43
N ILE A 120 10.19 25.70 10.28
CA ILE A 120 11.26 24.70 10.11
C ILE A 120 10.70 23.28 10.23
N GLY A 121 9.88 23.03 11.24
CA GLY A 121 9.21 21.74 11.42
C GLY A 121 8.27 21.38 10.26
N GLY A 122 7.60 22.36 9.66
CA GLY A 122 6.75 22.18 8.47
C GLY A 122 7.53 21.91 7.18
N ILE A 123 8.69 22.56 6.99
CA ILE A 123 9.59 22.26 5.85
C ILE A 123 10.17 20.85 6.01
N PHE A 124 10.63 20.50 7.21
CA PHE A 124 11.08 19.15 7.52
C PHE A 124 9.93 18.13 7.39
N GLY A 125 8.72 18.54 7.77
CA GLY A 125 7.39 18.04 7.39
C GLY A 125 7.32 17.49 5.99
N LEU A 126 7.27 18.45 5.10
CA LEU A 126 7.08 18.25 3.69
C LEU A 126 8.21 17.42 3.09
N TRP A 127 9.45 17.63 3.56
CA TRP A 127 10.59 16.83 3.15
C TRP A 127 10.38 15.35 3.52
N THR A 128 10.11 15.04 4.78
CA THR A 128 9.99 13.65 5.24
C THR A 128 8.80 12.93 4.63
N VAL A 129 7.62 13.57 4.55
CA VAL A 129 6.45 12.94 3.94
C VAL A 129 6.70 12.70 2.44
N GLY A 130 7.32 13.65 1.73
CA GLY A 130 7.69 13.41 0.34
C GLY A 130 8.74 12.30 0.16
N SER A 131 9.61 12.07 1.14
CA SER A 131 10.53 10.91 1.17
C SER A 131 9.80 9.60 1.38
N LEU A 132 8.76 9.58 2.22
CA LEU A 132 7.89 8.41 2.41
C LEU A 132 7.16 8.04 1.12
N VAL A 133 6.55 9.02 0.44
CA VAL A 133 5.89 8.82 -0.85
C VAL A 133 6.87 8.27 -1.90
N GLU A 134 8.10 8.79 -1.94
CA GLU A 134 9.12 8.29 -2.87
C GLU A 134 9.58 6.87 -2.52
N THR A 135 9.62 6.51 -1.24
CA THR A 135 9.91 5.14 -0.80
C THR A 135 8.83 4.16 -1.29
N ILE A 136 7.56 4.53 -1.18
CA ILE A 136 6.44 3.72 -1.69
C ILE A 136 6.50 3.62 -3.22
N ARG A 137 6.83 4.72 -3.91
CA ARG A 137 7.03 4.73 -5.36
C ARG A 137 8.19 3.81 -5.78
N ASP A 138 9.26 3.79 -5.00
CA ASP A 138 10.40 2.91 -5.26
C ASP A 138 10.03 1.43 -5.13
N ILE A 139 9.29 1.07 -4.08
CA ILE A 139 8.73 -0.27 -3.88
C ILE A 139 7.91 -0.70 -5.11
N LEU A 140 7.00 0.17 -5.57
CA LEU A 140 6.19 -0.11 -6.77
C LEU A 140 7.08 -0.26 -8.01
N ARG A 141 7.98 0.68 -8.28
CA ARG A 141 8.85 0.60 -9.48
C ARG A 141 9.66 -0.69 -9.53
N ARG A 142 10.18 -1.13 -8.38
CA ARG A 142 10.94 -2.38 -8.24
C ARG A 142 10.08 -3.60 -8.49
N ALA A 143 8.89 -3.67 -7.87
CA ALA A 143 7.93 -4.75 -8.14
C ALA A 143 7.58 -4.85 -9.64
N TYR A 144 7.43 -3.71 -10.32
CA TYR A 144 7.17 -3.66 -11.76
C TYR A 144 8.42 -3.85 -12.64
N GLY A 145 9.64 -3.86 -12.09
CA GLY A 145 10.90 -3.99 -12.84
C GLY A 145 11.27 -2.77 -13.68
N THR A 146 10.62 -1.63 -13.44
CA THR A 146 10.79 -0.41 -14.24
C THR A 146 11.99 0.41 -13.83
N ARG A 147 12.67 1.02 -14.80
CA ARG A 147 13.76 1.98 -14.54
C ARG A 147 13.18 3.38 -14.33
N TRP A 148 14.01 4.28 -13.79
CA TRP A 148 13.66 5.68 -13.64
C TRP A 148 13.44 6.34 -15.01
N GLU A 149 12.20 6.72 -15.30
CA GLU A 149 11.83 7.37 -16.58
C GLU A 149 12.08 8.89 -16.59
N HIS A 150 12.19 9.54 -15.42
CA HIS A 150 12.37 10.99 -15.30
C HIS A 150 13.40 11.37 -14.23
N ALA A 151 13.95 12.57 -14.34
CA ALA A 151 14.91 13.13 -13.38
C ALA A 151 14.34 13.16 -11.95
N PHE A 152 15.16 12.75 -10.98
CA PHE A 152 14.85 12.69 -9.54
C PHE A 152 14.11 13.95 -9.02
N TRP A 153 14.52 15.14 -9.46
CA TRP A 153 13.92 16.41 -9.06
C TRP A 153 12.46 16.60 -9.47
N ARG A 154 12.05 16.13 -10.66
CA ARG A 154 10.64 16.23 -11.11
C ARG A 154 9.73 15.33 -10.26
N TYR A 155 10.20 14.15 -9.91
CA TYR A 155 9.49 13.24 -9.00
C TYR A 155 9.42 13.79 -7.58
N ARG A 156 10.51 14.40 -7.09
CA ARG A 156 10.52 15.02 -5.77
C ARG A 156 9.52 16.16 -5.67
N LEU A 157 9.47 17.04 -6.68
CA LEU A 157 8.52 18.15 -6.73
C LEU A 157 7.07 17.65 -6.85
N ALA A 158 6.82 16.60 -7.64
CA ALA A 158 5.51 15.98 -7.76
C ALA A 158 5.08 15.27 -6.46
N SER A 159 5.98 14.56 -5.77
CA SER A 159 5.70 13.93 -4.46
C SER A 159 5.44 14.98 -3.39
N THR A 160 6.17 16.10 -3.42
CA THR A 160 5.90 17.27 -2.58
C THR A 160 4.52 17.86 -2.89
N GLY A 161 4.15 18.00 -4.16
CA GLY A 161 2.83 18.47 -4.58
C GLY A 161 1.68 17.54 -4.17
N ILE A 162 1.84 16.22 -4.31
CA ILE A 162 0.89 15.22 -3.84
C ILE A 162 0.77 15.25 -2.31
N THR A 163 1.88 15.42 -1.61
CA THR A 163 1.89 15.58 -0.15
C THR A 163 1.11 16.83 0.25
N LEU A 164 1.38 17.96 -0.40
CA LEU A 164 0.68 19.22 -0.14
C LEU A 164 -0.82 19.08 -0.45
N ALA A 165 -1.18 18.44 -1.57
CA ALA A 165 -2.56 18.15 -1.94
C ALA A 165 -3.25 17.20 -0.96
N SER A 166 -2.54 16.19 -0.44
CA SER A 166 -3.06 15.25 0.56
C SER A 166 -3.30 15.95 1.88
N VAL A 167 -2.39 16.84 2.29
CA VAL A 167 -2.61 17.73 3.44
C VAL A 167 -3.85 18.57 3.19
N VAL A 168 -3.94 19.31 2.07
CA VAL A 168 -5.13 20.10 1.67
C VAL A 168 -6.42 19.27 1.70
N LEU A 169 -6.39 18.04 1.20
CA LEU A 169 -7.55 17.16 1.14
C LEU A 169 -7.96 16.68 2.54
N ILE A 170 -6.99 16.41 3.41
CA ILE A 170 -7.23 16.16 4.84
C ILE A 170 -7.83 17.41 5.48
N LEU A 171 -7.39 18.63 5.13
CA LEU A 171 -7.98 19.87 5.64
C LEU A 171 -9.44 20.00 5.24
N LEU A 172 -9.74 19.71 3.97
CA LEU A 172 -11.09 19.73 3.43
C LEU A 172 -11.96 18.62 4.05
N ALA A 173 -11.41 17.44 4.30
CA ALA A 173 -12.12 16.34 4.95
C ALA A 173 -12.45 16.66 6.41
N ILE A 174 -11.51 17.26 7.14
CA ILE A 174 -11.73 17.74 8.51
C ILE A 174 -12.76 18.88 8.51
N PHE A 175 -12.64 19.85 7.61
CA PHE A 175 -13.64 20.92 7.46
C PHE A 175 -15.03 20.35 7.15
N ALA A 176 -15.12 19.38 6.23
CA ALA A 176 -16.36 18.69 5.92
C ALA A 176 -16.90 17.93 7.14
N GLN A 177 -16.05 17.27 7.93
CA GLN A 177 -16.47 16.62 9.18
C GLN A 177 -16.98 17.61 10.22
N VAL A 178 -16.37 18.80 10.35
CA VAL A 178 -16.88 19.86 11.25
C VAL A 178 -18.22 20.39 10.76
N VAL A 179 -18.38 20.60 9.44
CA VAL A 179 -19.65 21.03 8.84
C VAL A 179 -20.72 19.95 9.00
N ILE A 180 -20.36 18.68 8.81
CA ILE A 180 -21.26 17.53 9.00
C ILE A 180 -21.60 17.36 10.47
N GLY A 181 -20.66 17.50 11.41
CA GLY A 181 -20.90 17.42 12.85
C GLY A 181 -21.81 18.56 13.33
N ALA A 182 -21.56 19.79 12.88
CA ALA A 182 -22.45 20.92 13.13
C ALA A 182 -23.84 20.72 12.51
N ALA A 183 -23.92 20.14 11.30
CA ALA A 183 -25.18 19.77 10.69
C ALA A 183 -25.87 18.61 11.43
N GLN A 184 -25.12 17.66 11.98
CA GLN A 184 -25.62 16.55 12.78
C GLN A 184 -26.18 17.01 14.11
N GLU A 185 -25.57 17.97 14.81
CA GLU A 185 -26.15 18.60 16.00
C GLU A 185 -27.49 19.29 15.69
N VAL A 186 -27.60 19.91 14.50
CA VAL A 186 -28.85 20.52 14.02
C VAL A 186 -29.88 19.46 13.59
N ILE A 187 -29.45 18.33 13.01
CA ILE A 187 -30.32 17.25 12.57
C ILE A 187 -30.79 16.39 13.75
N GLU A 188 -29.94 16.10 14.74
CA GLU A 188 -30.30 15.39 15.98
C GLU A 188 -31.32 16.18 16.81
N ALA A 189 -31.27 17.51 16.75
CA ALA A 189 -32.30 18.37 17.34
C ALA A 189 -33.68 18.25 16.66
N TRP A 190 -33.77 17.75 15.42
CA TRP A 190 -35.02 17.65 14.65
C TRP A 190 -35.45 16.21 14.32
N LEU A 191 -34.54 15.23 14.27
CA LEU A 191 -34.77 13.85 13.82
C LEU A 191 -33.86 12.84 14.57
N PRO A 192 -34.21 12.45 15.81
CA PRO A 192 -33.40 11.54 16.66
C PRO A 192 -33.28 10.10 16.13
N GLN A 193 -34.05 9.72 15.11
CA GLN A 193 -34.19 8.34 14.62
C GLN A 193 -33.06 7.90 13.68
N PHE A 194 -32.22 8.83 13.20
CA PHE A 194 -31.09 8.56 12.29
C PHE A 194 -29.76 8.27 13.00
N ALA A 195 -29.64 8.61 14.29
CA ALA A 195 -28.41 8.43 15.07
C ALA A 195 -28.13 6.95 15.41
N ASP A 196 -29.18 6.16 15.68
CA ASP A 196 -29.05 4.75 16.08
C ASP A 196 -28.55 3.83 14.94
N LEU A 197 -28.80 4.18 13.68
CA LEU A 197 -28.34 3.41 12.51
C LEU A 197 -26.81 3.50 12.30
N LEU A 198 -26.19 4.62 12.69
CA LEU A 198 -24.75 4.85 12.60
C LEU A 198 -23.96 4.16 13.72
N GLY A 199 -24.61 3.87 14.85
CA GLY A 199 -24.00 3.26 16.04
C GLY A 199 -23.81 1.74 16.00
N SER A 200 -24.27 1.06 14.96
CA SER A 200 -24.08 -0.40 14.87
C SER A 200 -22.59 -0.75 14.78
N LEU A 201 -22.12 -1.62 15.70
CA LEU A 201 -20.72 -2.07 15.82
C LEU A 201 -20.14 -2.64 14.49
N ALA A 202 -21.00 -3.08 13.58
CA ALA A 202 -20.62 -3.53 12.25
C ALA A 202 -20.20 -2.35 11.35
N LEU A 203 -21.03 -1.31 11.22
CA LEU A 203 -20.70 -0.13 10.39
C LEU A 203 -19.42 0.57 10.88
N SER A 204 -19.22 0.64 12.21
CA SER A 204 -18.05 1.27 12.83
C SER A 204 -16.71 0.67 12.37
N ARG A 205 -16.65 -0.62 12.04
CA ARG A 205 -15.42 -1.29 11.58
C ARG A 205 -15.30 -1.33 10.05
N PHE A 206 -16.44 -1.40 9.35
CA PHE A 206 -16.45 -1.43 7.88
C PHE A 206 -16.07 -0.09 7.25
N ILE A 207 -16.50 1.03 7.84
CA ILE A 207 -16.19 2.36 7.29
C ILE A 207 -14.69 2.65 7.27
N PRO A 208 -13.93 2.49 8.39
CA PRO A 208 -12.48 2.70 8.37
C PRO A 208 -11.74 1.76 7.41
N ALA A 209 -12.17 0.50 7.30
CA ALA A 209 -11.59 -0.46 6.37
C ALA A 209 -11.84 -0.07 4.90
N ALA A 210 -13.04 0.41 4.57
CA ALA A 210 -13.39 0.89 3.24
C ALA A 210 -12.63 2.16 2.87
N VAL A 211 -12.47 3.10 3.81
CA VAL A 211 -11.66 4.32 3.65
C VAL A 211 -10.19 3.96 3.44
N LEU A 212 -9.64 3.06 4.26
CA LEU A 212 -8.27 2.57 4.12
C LEU A 212 -8.06 1.91 2.75
N TYR A 213 -8.98 1.04 2.34
CA TYR A 213 -8.94 0.41 1.02
C TYR A 213 -8.96 1.43 -0.11
N GLY A 214 -9.88 2.41 -0.06
CA GLY A 214 -9.97 3.48 -1.04
C GLY A 214 -8.68 4.32 -1.12
N ALA A 215 -8.09 4.66 0.03
CA ALA A 215 -6.83 5.39 0.11
C ALA A 215 -5.67 4.59 -0.50
N LEU A 216 -5.55 3.31 -0.16
CA LEU A 216 -4.51 2.41 -0.70
C LEU A 216 -4.70 2.17 -2.20
N TRP A 217 -5.94 2.08 -2.67
CA TRP A 217 -6.24 1.93 -4.09
C TRP A 217 -5.85 3.17 -4.89
N LEU A 218 -6.19 4.37 -4.41
CA LEU A 218 -5.75 5.64 -5.01
C LEU A 218 -4.23 5.80 -4.97
N LEU A 219 -3.59 5.40 -3.87
CA LEU A 219 -2.14 5.40 -3.72
C LEU A 219 -1.47 4.50 -4.77
N PHE A 220 -1.95 3.27 -4.95
CA PHE A 220 -1.42 2.37 -5.97
C PHE A 220 -1.68 2.91 -7.38
N ILE A 221 -2.86 3.44 -7.69
CA ILE A 221 -3.11 4.04 -9.02
C ILE A 221 -2.17 5.21 -9.31
N SER A 222 -1.98 6.10 -8.33
CA SER A 222 -1.20 7.32 -8.51
C SER A 222 0.31 7.07 -8.60
N LEU A 223 0.83 6.09 -7.85
CA LEU A 223 2.27 5.82 -7.76
C LEU A 223 2.75 4.70 -8.68
N THR A 224 1.86 3.89 -9.26
CA THR A 224 2.24 2.88 -10.27
C THR A 224 2.94 3.55 -11.46
N PRO A 225 4.02 2.95 -12.02
CA PRO A 225 4.72 3.49 -13.19
C PRO A 225 3.80 3.77 -14.38
N GLY A 226 4.12 4.80 -15.16
CA GLY A 226 3.27 5.28 -16.26
C GLY A 226 2.89 4.18 -17.26
N ALA A 227 3.86 3.34 -17.64
CA ALA A 227 3.66 2.20 -18.54
C ALA A 227 2.59 1.19 -18.06
N TYR A 228 2.41 1.06 -16.75
CA TYR A 228 1.49 0.09 -16.12
C TYR A 228 0.24 0.76 -15.51
N ARG A 229 0.03 2.07 -15.75
CA ARG A 229 -1.12 2.81 -15.18
C ARG A 229 -2.44 2.56 -15.92
N GLY A 230 -2.41 2.08 -17.16
CA GLY A 230 -3.60 1.85 -18.00
C GLY A 230 -4.64 0.88 -17.41
N ARG A 231 -5.86 0.92 -17.98
CA ARG A 231 -7.03 0.10 -17.57
C ARG A 231 -6.79 -1.41 -17.67
N GLY A 232 -5.82 -1.86 -18.46
CA GLY A 232 -5.47 -3.27 -18.65
C GLY A 232 -4.75 -3.93 -17.45
N TYR A 233 -4.33 -3.15 -16.45
CA TYR A 233 -3.59 -3.63 -15.28
C TYR A 233 -4.40 -3.35 -14.00
N PRO A 234 -4.98 -4.34 -13.32
CA PRO A 234 -5.76 -4.10 -12.10
C PRO A 234 -4.85 -3.80 -10.89
N LYS A 235 -5.20 -2.77 -10.09
CA LYS A 235 -4.48 -2.37 -8.85
C LYS A 235 -5.25 -2.68 -7.56
N TRP A 236 -6.53 -2.99 -7.71
CA TRP A 236 -7.43 -3.31 -6.61
C TRP A 236 -7.03 -4.58 -5.83
N PRO A 237 -6.45 -5.64 -6.43
CA PRO A 237 -6.12 -6.86 -5.68
C PRO A 237 -5.05 -6.61 -4.62
N GLY A 238 -4.00 -5.86 -4.96
CA GLY A 238 -2.98 -5.44 -4.01
C GLY A 238 -3.53 -4.55 -2.91
N ALA A 239 -4.37 -3.56 -3.25
CA ALA A 239 -4.96 -2.66 -2.25
C ALA A 239 -5.84 -3.42 -1.24
N LEU A 240 -6.62 -4.39 -1.74
CA LEU A 240 -7.44 -5.27 -0.91
C LEU A 240 -6.56 -6.13 -0.01
N PHE A 241 -5.50 -6.75 -0.56
CA PHE A 241 -4.55 -7.54 0.22
C PHE A 241 -3.95 -6.74 1.36
N VAL A 242 -3.43 -5.54 1.09
CA VAL A 242 -2.84 -4.68 2.12
C VAL A 242 -3.85 -4.31 3.19
N THR A 243 -5.10 -4.02 2.81
CA THR A 243 -6.18 -3.69 3.76
C THR A 243 -6.48 -4.88 4.68
N VAL A 244 -6.62 -6.08 4.12
CA VAL A 244 -6.85 -7.30 4.91
C VAL A 244 -5.65 -7.59 5.82
N TRP A 245 -4.43 -7.48 5.28
CA TRP A 245 -3.20 -7.64 6.04
C TRP A 245 -3.11 -6.66 7.20
N TRP A 246 -3.46 -5.39 6.98
CA TRP A 246 -3.51 -4.36 8.03
C TRP A 246 -4.46 -4.76 9.17
N ILE A 247 -5.66 -5.22 8.84
CA ILE A 247 -6.65 -5.67 9.83
C ILE A 247 -6.10 -6.87 10.62
N VAL A 248 -5.48 -7.83 9.93
CA VAL A 248 -4.85 -9.00 10.56
C VAL A 248 -3.76 -8.56 11.53
N VAL A 249 -2.84 -7.70 11.10
CA VAL A 249 -1.73 -7.23 11.94
C VAL A 249 -2.25 -6.44 13.14
N THR A 250 -3.16 -5.49 12.94
CA THR A 250 -3.72 -4.68 14.05
C THR A 250 -4.51 -5.50 15.06
N THR A 251 -5.15 -6.59 14.63
CA THR A 251 -5.94 -7.48 15.50
C THR A 251 -5.06 -8.51 16.22
N LEU A 252 -4.10 -9.12 15.52
CA LEU A 252 -3.30 -10.23 16.05
C LEU A 252 -2.06 -9.75 16.83
N LEU A 253 -1.43 -8.65 16.41
CA LEU A 253 -0.18 -8.18 17.02
C LEU A 253 -0.33 -7.90 18.52
N PRO A 254 -1.38 -7.21 19.04
CA PRO A 254 -1.54 -7.00 20.47
C PRO A 254 -1.60 -8.32 21.27
N THR A 255 -2.30 -9.32 20.74
CA THR A 255 -2.42 -10.65 21.37
C THR A 255 -1.09 -11.37 21.36
N ALA A 256 -0.37 -11.35 20.24
CA ALA A 256 0.96 -11.94 20.14
C ALA A 256 1.94 -11.29 21.13
N LEU A 257 1.93 -9.95 21.23
CA LEU A 257 2.77 -9.23 22.17
C LEU A 257 2.48 -9.61 23.63
N ARG A 258 1.21 -9.74 24.02
CA ARG A 258 0.86 -10.18 25.39
C ARG A 258 1.38 -11.57 25.74
N THR A 259 1.42 -12.49 24.77
CA THR A 259 1.86 -13.88 24.98
C THR A 259 3.38 -14.01 24.98
N PHE A 260 4.08 -13.31 24.08
CA PHE A 260 5.53 -13.45 23.90
C PHE A 260 6.35 -12.41 24.66
N PHE A 261 5.76 -11.26 24.96
CA PHE A 261 6.44 -10.12 25.56
C PHE A 261 5.79 -9.73 26.90
N SER A 262 6.05 -10.52 27.95
CA SER A 262 5.97 -10.06 29.35
C SER A 262 7.15 -9.13 29.68
N TYR A 263 7.46 -8.20 28.77
CA TYR A 263 8.69 -7.39 28.69
C TYR A 263 8.53 -5.96 29.23
N ASP A 264 7.30 -5.56 29.58
CA ASP A 264 6.95 -4.21 30.04
C ASP A 264 7.76 -3.77 31.27
N LEU A 265 8.29 -4.71 32.07
CA LEU A 265 9.01 -4.43 33.31
C LEU A 265 10.49 -4.07 33.16
N THR A 266 11.16 -4.46 32.07
CA THR A 266 12.64 -4.32 31.97
C THR A 266 13.09 -3.24 30.98
N TYR A 267 12.30 -2.97 29.93
CA TYR A 267 12.71 -2.07 28.85
C TYR A 267 11.82 -0.84 28.67
N GLY A 268 10.72 -0.70 29.42
CA GLY A 268 9.91 0.52 29.51
C GLY A 268 9.59 1.16 28.15
N SER A 269 9.91 2.45 27.99
CA SER A 269 9.65 3.21 26.76
C SER A 269 10.40 2.71 25.52
N LEU A 270 11.54 2.02 25.69
CA LEU A 270 12.31 1.43 24.59
C LEU A 270 11.54 0.28 23.93
N ALA A 271 10.83 -0.54 24.74
CA ALA A 271 10.02 -1.64 24.24
C ALA A 271 8.91 -1.14 23.30
N GLY A 272 8.28 -0.03 23.67
CA GLY A 272 7.28 0.64 22.85
C GLY A 272 7.80 1.05 21.45
N VAL A 273 8.99 1.64 21.39
CA VAL A 273 9.63 2.04 20.11
C VAL A 273 9.96 0.83 19.25
N MET A 274 10.50 -0.24 19.85
CA MET A 274 10.79 -1.48 19.13
C MET A 274 9.51 -2.12 18.56
N ILE A 275 8.43 -2.13 19.34
CA ILE A 275 7.13 -2.67 18.92
C ILE A 275 6.54 -1.81 17.79
N ALA A 276 6.66 -0.48 17.87
CA ALA A 276 6.23 0.42 16.80
C ALA A 276 7.01 0.17 15.49
N LEU A 277 8.33 0.04 15.57
CA LEU A 277 9.18 -0.29 14.41
C LEU A 277 8.79 -1.65 13.80
N PHE A 278 8.56 -2.66 14.64
CA PHE A 278 8.13 -3.97 14.18
C PHE A 278 6.73 -3.94 13.54
N PHE A 279 5.80 -3.19 14.11
CA PHE A 279 4.48 -2.96 13.53
C PHE A 279 4.59 -2.31 12.15
N PHE A 280 5.33 -1.21 12.01
CA PHE A 280 5.50 -0.54 10.72
C PHE A 280 6.29 -1.39 9.72
N TRP A 281 7.18 -2.26 10.18
CA TRP A 281 7.85 -3.25 9.35
C TRP A 281 6.84 -4.27 8.79
N LEU A 282 5.91 -4.78 9.61
CA LEU A 282 4.83 -5.65 9.14
C LEU A 282 3.91 -4.93 8.13
N VAL A 283 3.57 -3.67 8.38
CA VAL A 283 2.82 -2.83 7.42
C VAL A 283 3.58 -2.71 6.10
N GLY A 284 4.88 -2.41 6.16
CA GLY A 284 5.74 -2.30 4.98
C GLY A 284 5.84 -3.61 4.21
N LEU A 285 5.89 -4.74 4.91
CA LEU A 285 5.86 -6.06 4.28
C LEU A 285 4.55 -6.27 3.52
N GLY A 286 3.40 -5.92 4.13
CA GLY A 286 2.10 -5.95 3.47
C GLY A 286 2.09 -5.11 2.20
N MET A 287 2.61 -3.87 2.27
CA MET A 287 2.73 -2.96 1.14
C MET A 287 3.57 -3.55 -0.01
N VAL A 288 4.71 -4.17 0.30
CA VAL A 288 5.54 -4.84 -0.71
C VAL A 288 4.78 -5.99 -1.35
N VAL A 289 4.18 -6.87 -0.54
CA VAL A 289 3.41 -8.03 -1.07
C VAL A 289 2.25 -7.56 -1.95
N GLY A 290 1.54 -6.50 -1.55
CA GLY A 290 0.48 -5.90 -2.35
C GLY A 290 0.97 -5.29 -3.67
N ALA A 291 2.14 -4.66 -3.67
CA ALA A 291 2.78 -4.14 -4.87
C ALA A 291 3.19 -5.28 -5.82
N GLU A 292 3.82 -6.32 -5.28
CA GLU A 292 4.22 -7.53 -6.02
C GLU A 292 3.01 -8.29 -6.57
N LEU A 293 1.90 -8.34 -5.84
CA LEU A 293 0.64 -8.93 -6.32
C LEU A 293 0.11 -8.17 -7.53
N ASN A 294 0.07 -6.84 -7.45
CA ASN A 294 -0.36 -6.00 -8.57
C ASN A 294 0.59 -6.11 -9.78
N ALA A 295 1.89 -6.26 -9.54
CA ALA A 295 2.87 -6.50 -10.60
C ALA A 295 2.74 -7.90 -11.20
N ALA A 296 2.57 -8.95 -10.39
CA ALA A 296 2.42 -10.32 -10.84
C ALA A 296 1.20 -10.51 -11.77
N LEU A 297 0.13 -9.75 -11.54
CA LEU A 297 -1.08 -9.70 -12.36
C LEU A 297 -0.98 -8.81 -13.60
N ALA A 298 0.07 -7.98 -13.71
CA ALA A 298 0.27 -7.11 -14.85
C ALA A 298 0.90 -7.87 -16.01
N GLU A 299 0.06 -8.35 -16.94
CA GLU A 299 0.50 -8.96 -18.20
C GLU A 299 0.48 -7.91 -19.33
N THR A 300 1.62 -7.73 -19.99
CA THR A 300 1.75 -6.77 -21.09
C THR A 300 1.16 -7.32 -22.39
N PRO A 301 0.75 -6.47 -23.35
CA PRO A 301 0.31 -6.93 -24.67
C PRO A 301 1.35 -7.82 -25.35
N GLU A 302 2.64 -7.50 -25.22
CA GLU A 302 3.72 -8.29 -25.80
C GLU A 302 3.82 -9.69 -25.17
N GLU A 303 3.61 -9.81 -23.85
CA GLU A 303 3.53 -11.10 -23.14
C GLU A 303 2.30 -11.89 -23.62
N ARG A 304 1.15 -11.25 -23.79
CA ARG A 304 -0.09 -11.89 -24.25
C ARG A 304 0.02 -12.39 -25.69
N ASP A 305 0.63 -11.60 -26.58
CA ASP A 305 0.84 -11.98 -27.98
C ASP A 305 1.80 -13.16 -28.09
N MET A 306 2.88 -13.16 -27.29
CA MET A 306 3.80 -14.30 -27.20
C MET A 306 3.07 -15.58 -26.74
N LEU A 307 2.26 -15.47 -25.69
CA LEU A 307 1.48 -16.61 -25.16
C LEU A 307 0.47 -17.12 -26.20
N GLY A 308 -0.25 -16.22 -26.88
CA GLY A 308 -1.21 -16.60 -27.92
C GLY A 308 -0.56 -17.30 -29.11
N GLN A 309 0.63 -16.84 -29.54
CA GLN A 309 1.39 -17.51 -30.59
C GLN A 309 1.91 -18.89 -30.17
N ALA A 310 2.30 -19.06 -28.91
CA ALA A 310 2.74 -20.35 -28.38
C ALA A 310 1.57 -21.36 -28.32
N ASP A 311 0.41 -20.93 -27.82
CA ASP A 311 -0.81 -21.76 -27.77
C ASP A 311 -1.28 -22.20 -29.15
N ASN A 312 -1.25 -21.29 -30.13
CA ASN A 312 -1.61 -21.61 -31.52
C ASN A 312 -0.68 -22.67 -32.12
N ARG A 313 0.63 -22.60 -31.83
CA ARG A 313 1.60 -23.62 -32.28
C ARG A 313 1.41 -24.96 -31.57
N ALA A 314 1.15 -24.97 -30.27
CA ALA A 314 0.88 -26.20 -29.53
C ALA A 314 -0.42 -26.89 -30.00
N ARG A 315 -1.44 -26.12 -30.38
CA ARG A 315 -2.66 -26.67 -31.02
C ARG A 315 -2.35 -27.27 -32.39
N ALA A 316 -1.53 -26.59 -33.20
CA ALA A 316 -1.12 -27.09 -34.50
C ALA A 316 -0.33 -28.41 -34.38
N SER A 317 0.65 -28.52 -33.47
CA SER A 317 1.43 -29.75 -33.28
C SER A 317 0.58 -30.92 -32.83
N ARG A 318 -0.37 -30.71 -31.90
CA ARG A 318 -1.33 -31.74 -31.47
C ARG A 318 -2.25 -32.21 -32.60
N THR A 319 -2.63 -31.28 -33.50
CA THR A 319 -3.47 -31.60 -34.65
C THR A 319 -2.70 -32.44 -35.67
N SER A 320 -1.44 -32.08 -35.94
CA SER A 320 -0.55 -32.88 -36.82
C SER A 320 -0.29 -34.28 -36.24
N ALA A 321 0.08 -34.38 -34.96
CA ALA A 321 0.32 -35.67 -34.31
C ALA A 321 -0.93 -36.58 -34.31
N GLY A 322 -2.12 -36.01 -34.09
CA GLY A 322 -3.38 -36.74 -34.16
C GLY A 322 -3.77 -37.19 -35.58
N ASN A 323 -3.39 -36.43 -36.61
CA ASN A 323 -3.59 -36.82 -38.00
C ASN A 323 -2.63 -37.93 -38.43
N GLU A 324 -1.37 -37.91 -37.99
CA GLU A 324 -0.40 -38.98 -38.22
C GLU A 324 -0.86 -40.30 -37.60
N THR A 325 -1.32 -40.29 -36.35
CA THR A 325 -1.86 -41.49 -35.69
C THR A 325 -3.13 -42.02 -36.37
N ARG A 326 -3.95 -41.14 -36.95
CA ARG A 326 -5.15 -41.55 -37.68
C ARG A 326 -4.81 -42.16 -39.05
N SER A 327 -3.77 -41.66 -39.71
CA SER A 327 -3.25 -42.22 -40.96
C SER A 327 -2.72 -43.64 -40.76
N GLU A 328 -1.87 -43.86 -39.76
CA GLU A 328 -1.31 -45.18 -39.45
C GLU A 328 -2.38 -46.23 -39.12
N ASN A 329 -3.49 -45.82 -38.52
CA ASN A 329 -4.57 -46.73 -38.14
C ASN A 329 -5.60 -46.99 -39.26
N THR A 330 -5.50 -46.28 -40.39
CA THR A 330 -6.38 -46.48 -41.56
C THR A 330 -5.72 -47.37 -42.62
N ASP A 331 -4.39 -47.51 -42.57
CA ASP A 331 -3.59 -48.35 -43.48
C ASP A 331 -3.30 -49.76 -42.92
N ALA A 332 -3.85 -50.09 -41.73
CA ALA A 332 -3.78 -51.41 -41.07
C ALA A 332 -5.12 -52.16 -41.14
#